data_AF-A0AA43F7T4-F1
#
_entry.id   AF-A0AA43F7T4-F1
#
_cell.length_a   1.000
_cell.length_b   1.000
_cell.length_c   1.000
_cell.angle_alpha   90.00
_cell.angle_beta   90.00
_cell.angle_gamma   90.00
#
_symmetry.space_group_name_H-M   'P 1'
#
loop_
_entity.id
_entity.type
_entity.pdbx_description
1 polymer ?
#
loop_
_entity_poly.entity_id
_entity_poly.type
_entity_poly.pdbx_seq_one_letter_code
_entity_poly.pdbx_strand_id
1 'polypeptide(L)' 'MPSVLDKVIEREIRRELKDALIRFEQQLRQSGVADEHVKNRLRGAKQFVAFLYGRYLR' A
#
# COMPACT_ATOMS: atom_id res chain seq x y z
N MET A 1 2.95 20.98 -16.82
CA MET A 1 1.63 20.59 -16.26
C MET A 1 1.55 19.07 -16.32
N PRO A 2 1.31 18.35 -15.21
CA PRO A 2 1.11 16.91 -15.27
C PRO A 2 -0.13 16.64 -16.13
N SER A 3 0.00 15.69 -17.06
CA SER A 3 -1.08 15.35 -17.98
C SER A 3 -2.25 14.73 -17.22
N VAL A 4 -3.45 14.79 -17.80
CA VAL A 4 -4.62 14.10 -17.24
C VAL A 4 -4.34 12.60 -17.11
N LEU A 5 -3.56 12.03 -18.03
CA LEU A 5 -3.10 10.64 -18.00
C LEU A 5 -2.27 10.34 -16.75
N ASP A 6 -1.32 11.24 -16.39
CA ASP A 6 -0.46 11.06 -15.22
C ASP A 6 -1.29 11.03 -13.92
N LYS A 7 -2.33 11.87 -13.83
CA LYS A 7 -3.23 11.89 -12.67
C LYS A 7 -4.12 10.65 -12.59
N VAL A 8 -4.53 10.09 -13.74
CA VAL A 8 -5.32 8.85 -13.79
C VAL A 8 -4.46 7.66 -13.37
N ILE A 9 -3.25 7.56 -13.92
CA ILE A 9 -2.27 6.52 -13.55
C ILE A 9 -1.94 6.61 -12.06
N GLU A 10 -1.68 7.81 -11.53
CA GLU A 10 -1.44 8.00 -10.11
C GLU A 10 -2.61 7.50 -9.25
N ARG A 11 -3.85 7.79 -9.68
CA ARG A 11 -5.06 7.37 -8.97
C ARG A 11 -5.26 5.84 -8.98
N GLU A 12 -4.98 5.19 -10.12
CA GLU A 12 -5.04 3.73 -10.23
C GLU A 12 -3.98 3.05 -9.38
N ILE A 13 -2.73 3.50 -9.46
CA ILE A 13 -1.63 2.96 -8.65
C ILE A 13 -1.96 3.11 -7.15
N ARG A 14 -2.46 4.27 -6.73
CA ARG A 14 -2.88 4.48 -5.33
C ARG A 14 -3.98 3.51 -4.91
N ARG A 15 -4.93 3.22 -5.80
CA ARG A 15 -6.01 2.27 -5.53
C ARG A 15 -5.48 0.85 -5.39
N GLU A 16 -4.65 0.40 -6.33
CA GLU A 16 -4.07 -0.95 -6.28
C GLU A 16 -3.21 -1.16 -5.03
N LEU A 17 -2.38 -0.18 -4.66
CA LEU A 17 -1.55 -0.25 -3.45
C LEU A 17 -2.40 -0.32 -2.19
N LYS A 18 -3.52 0.41 -2.15
CA LYS A 18 -4.47 0.34 -1.03
C LYS A 18 -5.11 -1.06 -0.95
N ASP A 19 -5.57 -1.60 -2.08
CA ASP A 19 -6.21 -2.90 -2.13
C ASP A 19 -5.23 -4.03 -1.77
N ALA A 20 -3.97 -3.92 -2.20
CA ALA A 20 -2.89 -4.83 -1.82
C ALA A 20 -2.63 -4.82 -0.30
N LEU A 21 -2.61 -3.63 0.34
CA LEU A 21 -2.46 -3.52 1.79
C LEU A 21 -3.63 -4.17 2.54
N ILE A 22 -4.86 -4.04 2.03
CA ILE A 22 -6.05 -4.67 2.62
C ILE A 22 -5.95 -6.19 2.52
N ARG A 23 -5.57 -6.72 1.34
CA ARG A 23 -5.38 -8.17 1.16
C ARG A 23 -4.27 -8.72 2.06
N PHE A 24 -3.17 -7.98 2.19
CA PHE A 24 -2.08 -8.34 3.10
C PHE A 24 -2.55 -8.40 4.56
N GLU A 25 -3.31 -7.40 5.02
CA GLU A 25 -3.90 -7.42 6.37
C GLU A 25 -4.81 -8.64 6.57
N GLN A 26 -5.69 -8.92 5.62
CA GLN A 26 -6.60 -10.07 5.68
C GLN A 26 -5.84 -11.39 5.76
N GLN A 27 -4.80 -11.57 4.96
CA GLN A 27 -3.96 -12.78 5.00
C GLN A 27 -3.25 -12.93 6.35
N LEU A 28 -2.74 -11.85 6.94
CA LEU A 28 -2.11 -11.89 8.25
C LEU A 28 -3.09 -12.32 9.34
N ARG A 29 -4.32 -11.76 9.31
CA ARG A 29 -5.40 -12.13 10.25
C ARG A 29 -5.83 -13.60 10.06
N GLN A 30 -5.99 -14.05 8.83
CA GLN A 30 -6.34 -15.45 8.51
C GLN A 30 -5.25 -16.44 8.95
N SER A 31 -3.98 -16.03 8.92
CA SER A 31 -2.85 -16.85 9.34
C SER A 31 -2.73 -17.01 10.87
N GLY A 32 -3.67 -16.46 11.65
CA GLY A 32 -3.65 -16.53 13.12
C GLY A 32 -2.55 -15.70 13.76
N VAL A 33 -1.98 -14.73 13.04
CA VAL A 33 -0.96 -13.82 13.58
C VAL A 33 -1.60 -12.92 14.63
N ALA A 34 -0.97 -12.79 15.80
CA ALA A 34 -1.48 -11.91 16.86
C ALA A 34 -1.63 -10.46 16.36
N ASP A 35 -2.68 -9.77 16.78
CA ASP A 35 -3.03 -8.42 16.30
C ASP A 35 -1.87 -7.41 16.39
N GLU A 36 -1.01 -7.54 17.41
CA GLU A 36 0.17 -6.69 17.55
C GLU A 36 1.19 -6.91 16.42
N HIS A 37 1.43 -8.15 16.04
CA HIS A 37 2.27 -8.49 14.90
C HIS A 37 1.62 -8.08 13.57
N VAL A 38 0.29 -8.17 13.45
CA VAL A 38 -0.44 -7.64 12.28
C VAL A 38 -0.20 -6.14 12.14
N LYS A 39 -0.37 -5.37 13.21
CA LYS A 39 -0.14 -3.91 13.23
C LYS A 39 1.29 -3.56 12.84
N ASN A 40 2.28 -4.26 13.39
CA ASN A 40 3.69 -4.02 13.10
C ASN A 40 4.04 -4.32 11.63
N ARG A 41 3.56 -5.45 11.09
CA ARG A 41 3.77 -5.82 9.68
C ARG A 41 3.04 -4.87 8.74
N LEU A 42 1.81 -4.48 9.05
CA LEU A 42 1.03 -3.52 8.25
C LEU A 42 1.68 -2.14 8.25
N ARG A 43 2.29 -1.71 9.38
CA ARG A 43 3.07 -0.46 9.45
C ARG A 43 4.27 -0.51 8.52
N GLY A 44 5.04 -1.61 8.54
CA GLY A 44 6.18 -1.81 7.63
C GLY A 44 5.75 -1.80 6.16
N ALA A 45 4.65 -2.48 5.82
CA ALA A 45 4.10 -2.48 4.48
C ALA A 45 3.68 -1.07 4.01
N LYS A 46 3.05 -0.27 4.87
CA LYS A 46 2.71 1.13 4.58
C LYS A 46 3.96 2.00 4.33
N GLN A 47 5.01 1.81 5.12
CA GLN A 47 6.28 2.52 4.93
C GLN A 47 6.96 2.13 3.61
N PHE A 48 6.95 0.84 3.26
CA PHE A 48 7.47 0.36 1.98
C PHE A 48 6.69 0.94 0.80
N VAL A 49 5.36 0.92 0.86
CA VAL A 49 4.50 1.55 -0.15
C VAL A 49 4.78 3.05 -0.28
N ALA A 50 4.92 3.77 0.84
CA ALA A 50 5.27 5.19 0.83
C ALA A 50 6.65 5.46 0.22
N PHE A 51 7.63 4.61 0.50
CA PHE A 51 8.97 4.68 -0.12
C PHE A 51 8.90 4.50 -1.63
N LEU A 52 8.18 3.47 -2.12
CA LEU A 52 7.98 3.25 -3.54
C LEU A 52 7.28 4.46 -4.18
N TYR A 53 6.17 4.92 -3.60
CA TYR A 53 5.39 6.03 -4.14
C TYR A 53 6.19 7.34 -4.17
N GLY A 54 6.98 7.62 -3.13
CA GLY A 54 7.89 8.77 -3.10
C GLY A 54 9.06 8.67 -4.09
N ARG A 55 9.41 7.46 -4.53
CA ARG A 55 10.40 7.22 -5.59
C ARG A 55 9.79 7.31 -6.99
N TYR A 56 8.51 6.97 -7.18
CA TYR A 56 7.81 7.03 -8.47
C TYR A 56 7.26 8.43 -8.83
N LEU A 57 7.03 9.30 -7.83
CA LEU A 57 6.52 10.66 -8.05
C LEU A 57 7.59 11.75 -8.14
N ARG A 58 8.88 11.39 -8.08
CA ARG A 58 9.99 12.34 -8.11
C ARG A 58 10.60 12.47 -9.49
#